data_AF-A0A7X9F8E3-F1
#
_entry.id   AF-A0A7X9F8E3-F1
#
_cell.length_a   1.000
_cell.length_b   1.000
_cell.length_c   1.000
_cell.angle_alpha   90.00
_cell.angle_beta   90.00
_cell.angle_gamma   90.00
#
_symmetry.space_group_name_H-M   'P 1'
#
loop_
_entity.id
_entity.type
_entity.pdbx_description
1 polymer ?
#
loop_
_entity_poly.entity_id
_entity_poly.type
_entity_poly.pdbx_seq_one_letter_code
_entity_poly.pdbx_strand_id
1 'polypeptide(L)'
;MVICGNAPTNKHDNGAGVGIAEGGIGSVYGGNNPSDNSGILQYVRIEFPGIPLTATANSEINGLTLYSVGSATTIDHIQVSYSGDDSFEWFGGNVNAKYLVAFRGWDDDFDTDNGFTGKVQFFVSLRDPAIADQSQSNGFESDNDADGSTLTPVTAPIFCNGTIMGPLVNPSTTINSLYRRAIHIRRGSRLSVYNSLFAGWPVGLDIDGQKGDSPFQATANELQIENCVVAGMTTNFSTAYMTDAEAW
;
A
#
# COMPACT_ATOMS: atom_id res chain seq x y z
N MET A 1 5.26 12.45 -7.29
CA MET A 1 5.25 12.30 -8.77
C MET A 1 4.06 11.46 -9.11
N VAL A 2 3.29 11.84 -10.13
CA VAL A 2 1.99 11.21 -10.42
C VAL A 2 1.91 10.75 -11.87
N ILE A 3 1.40 9.54 -12.06
CA ILE A 3 1.12 8.95 -13.37
C ILE A 3 -0.33 8.49 -13.38
N CYS A 4 -1.12 9.00 -14.33
CA CYS A 4 -2.49 8.56 -14.57
C CYS A 4 -2.55 7.73 -15.86
N GLY A 5 -3.09 6.53 -15.77
CA GLY A 5 -3.26 5.59 -16.87
C GLY A 5 -4.71 5.22 -17.14
N ASN A 6 -4.89 4.29 -18.08
CA ASN A 6 -6.18 3.86 -18.62
C ASN A 6 -6.55 2.39 -18.27
N ALA A 7 -5.89 1.82 -17.25
CA ALA A 7 -6.18 0.48 -16.75
C ALA A 7 -7.37 0.46 -15.78
N PRO A 8 -8.02 -0.71 -15.59
CA PRO A 8 -9.20 -0.81 -14.73
C PRO A 8 -8.97 -0.39 -13.27
N THR A 9 -9.98 0.20 -12.66
CA THR A 9 -10.10 0.52 -11.24
C THR A 9 -11.55 0.26 -10.81
N ASN A 10 -11.81 0.04 -9.53
CA ASN A 10 -13.17 0.00 -8.99
C ASN A 10 -13.68 1.37 -8.51
N LYS A 11 -12.86 2.43 -8.67
CA LYS A 11 -13.24 3.81 -8.38
C LYS A 11 -14.41 4.25 -9.27
N HIS A 12 -15.22 5.15 -8.74
CA HIS A 12 -16.46 5.57 -9.39
C HIS A 12 -16.82 7.03 -9.10
N ASP A 13 -15.82 7.92 -9.07
CA ASP A 13 -16.02 9.35 -8.82
C ASP A 13 -16.73 10.05 -9.99
N ASN A 14 -16.50 9.59 -11.22
CA ASN A 14 -17.10 10.15 -12.44
C ASN A 14 -17.68 9.05 -13.34
N GLY A 15 -18.46 8.15 -12.73
CA GLY A 15 -19.01 6.96 -13.38
C GLY A 15 -18.18 5.70 -13.10
N ALA A 16 -18.75 4.53 -13.38
CA ALA A 16 -18.14 3.25 -13.02
C ALA A 16 -16.76 3.06 -13.69
N GLY A 17 -15.74 2.76 -12.88
CA GLY A 17 -14.36 2.54 -13.34
C GLY A 17 -13.60 3.82 -13.70
N VAL A 18 -14.09 4.99 -13.26
CA VAL A 18 -13.50 6.30 -13.54
C VAL A 18 -13.28 7.05 -12.23
N GLY A 19 -12.03 7.34 -11.92
CA GLY A 19 -11.62 8.10 -10.74
C GLY A 19 -11.14 9.51 -11.09
N ILE A 20 -11.09 10.37 -10.08
CA ILE A 20 -10.48 11.70 -10.15
C ILE A 20 -9.29 11.72 -9.20
N ALA A 21 -8.09 11.97 -9.73
CA ALA A 21 -6.86 12.01 -8.94
C ALA A 21 -6.95 13.09 -7.86
N GLU A 22 -6.68 12.70 -6.61
CA GLU A 22 -6.74 13.57 -5.44
C GLU A 22 -5.51 14.47 -5.33
N GLY A 23 -5.25 15.07 -4.17
CA GLY A 23 -4.14 16.00 -4.01
C GLY A 23 -4.27 17.29 -4.83
N GLY A 24 -5.49 17.66 -5.21
CA GLY A 24 -5.76 18.84 -6.05
C GLY A 24 -5.33 18.68 -7.51
N ILE A 25 -4.99 17.46 -7.95
CA ILE A 25 -4.51 17.16 -9.30
C ILE A 25 -5.68 17.18 -10.29
N GLY A 26 -6.83 16.61 -9.91
CA GLY A 26 -8.08 16.66 -10.69
C GLY A 26 -8.04 15.94 -12.03
N SER A 27 -6.98 15.16 -12.31
CA SER A 27 -6.87 14.39 -13.54
C SER A 27 -7.79 13.18 -13.50
N VAL A 28 -8.52 12.94 -14.58
CA VAL A 28 -9.36 11.74 -14.71
C VAL A 28 -8.48 10.55 -15.04
N TYR A 29 -8.69 9.43 -14.35
CA TYR A 29 -8.01 8.16 -14.56
C TYR A 29 -9.00 7.00 -14.59
N GLY A 30 -8.51 5.83 -15.01
CA GLY A 30 -9.34 4.63 -15.11
C GLY A 30 -9.85 4.40 -16.53
N GLY A 31 -10.19 3.15 -16.79
CA GLY A 31 -10.62 2.71 -18.11
C GLY A 31 -10.67 1.20 -18.23
N ASN A 32 -10.55 0.70 -19.45
CA ASN A 32 -10.72 -0.72 -19.76
C ASN A 32 -9.48 -1.35 -20.43
N ASN A 33 -8.33 -0.66 -20.41
CA ASN A 33 -7.11 -1.16 -21.05
C ASN A 33 -6.10 -1.64 -19.99
N PRO A 34 -6.15 -2.92 -19.57
CA PRO A 34 -5.16 -3.48 -18.63
C PRO A 34 -3.73 -3.52 -19.22
N SER A 35 -3.56 -3.31 -20.52
CA SER A 35 -2.28 -3.18 -21.21
C SER A 35 -1.93 -1.72 -21.54
N ASP A 36 -2.52 -0.75 -20.83
CA ASP A 36 -2.11 0.65 -20.95
C ASP A 36 -0.60 0.81 -20.72
N ASN A 37 0.02 1.65 -21.55
CA ASN A 37 1.44 1.95 -21.47
C ASN A 37 1.60 3.44 -21.17
N SER A 38 1.80 3.77 -19.90
CA SER A 38 2.02 5.12 -19.42
C SER A 38 3.51 5.53 -19.48
N GLY A 39 4.38 4.70 -20.09
CA GLY A 39 5.78 4.99 -20.34
C GLY A 39 6.76 4.11 -19.55
N ILE A 40 7.97 4.64 -19.38
CA ILE A 40 9.08 3.98 -18.67
C ILE A 40 9.60 4.94 -17.62
N LEU A 41 9.62 4.48 -16.37
CA LEU A 41 10.27 5.14 -15.26
C LEU A 41 11.30 4.16 -14.70
N GLN A 42 12.58 4.47 -14.91
CA GLN A 42 13.67 3.62 -14.48
C GLN A 42 14.85 4.41 -13.92
N TYR A 43 15.45 3.94 -12.82
CA TYR A 43 16.58 4.58 -12.14
C TYR A 43 16.29 6.01 -11.70
N VAL A 44 15.18 6.21 -10.99
CA VAL A 44 14.73 7.54 -10.55
C VAL A 44 14.73 7.62 -9.02
N ARG A 45 15.21 8.75 -8.51
CA ARG A 45 15.09 9.14 -7.10
C ARG A 45 14.08 10.28 -6.97
N ILE A 46 13.10 10.10 -6.10
CA ILE A 46 12.05 11.07 -5.78
C ILE A 46 12.26 11.47 -4.32
N GLU A 47 12.62 12.72 -4.05
CA GLU A 47 12.96 13.18 -2.70
C GLU A 47 12.09 14.36 -2.29
N PHE A 48 11.70 14.36 -1.01
CA PHE A 48 10.79 15.34 -0.45
C PHE A 48 9.48 15.52 -1.24
N PRO A 49 8.88 14.44 -1.82
CA PRO A 49 7.56 14.55 -2.42
C PRO A 49 6.50 14.60 -1.33
N GLY A 50 5.27 14.89 -1.74
CA GLY A 50 4.08 14.65 -0.95
C GLY A 50 3.77 15.64 0.17
N ILE A 51 2.48 15.88 0.36
CA ILE A 51 1.94 16.75 1.41
C ILE A 51 0.42 16.51 1.57
N PRO A 52 -0.10 16.40 2.80
CA PRO A 52 -1.55 16.40 3.02
C PRO A 52 -2.15 17.75 2.64
N LEU A 53 -3.26 17.76 1.91
CA LEU A 53 -3.98 19.00 1.63
C LEU A 53 -4.89 19.37 2.79
N THR A 54 -4.47 20.38 3.55
CA THR A 54 -5.23 20.88 4.72
C THR A 54 -6.62 21.44 4.40
N ALA A 55 -6.94 21.68 3.12
CA ALA A 55 -8.23 22.20 2.67
C ALA A 55 -9.26 21.12 2.29
N THR A 56 -8.87 19.85 2.18
CA THR A 56 -9.76 18.73 1.83
C THR A 56 -9.35 17.51 2.63
N ALA A 57 -10.23 17.04 3.51
CA ALA A 57 -9.94 15.88 4.34
C ALA A 57 -9.68 14.64 3.48
N ASN A 58 -8.66 13.85 3.84
CA ASN A 58 -8.21 12.65 3.13
C ASN A 58 -7.95 12.94 1.66
N SER A 59 -7.14 13.96 1.39
CA SER A 59 -6.75 14.32 0.03
C SER A 59 -5.33 14.81 0.02
N GLU A 60 -4.48 14.06 -0.66
CA GLU A 60 -3.05 14.14 -0.40
C GLU A 60 -2.27 13.96 -1.71
N ILE A 61 -0.99 14.32 -1.68
CA ILE A 61 -0.07 13.95 -2.75
C ILE A 61 0.95 13.00 -2.13
N ASN A 62 1.18 11.87 -2.80
CA ASN A 62 2.11 10.85 -2.36
C ASN A 62 3.47 10.91 -3.07
N GLY A 63 4.35 9.98 -2.71
CA GLY A 63 5.69 9.84 -3.27
C GLY A 63 5.68 9.50 -4.76
N LEU A 64 5.56 8.22 -5.09
CA LEU A 64 5.19 7.77 -6.44
C LEU A 64 3.74 7.29 -6.42
N THR A 65 2.85 8.12 -6.98
CA THR A 65 1.42 7.82 -7.08
C THR A 65 1.07 7.29 -8.46
N LEU A 66 0.42 6.14 -8.51
CA LEU A 66 0.10 5.41 -9.74
C LEU A 66 -1.41 5.19 -9.81
N TYR A 67 -2.09 6.04 -10.59
CA TYR A 67 -3.53 5.94 -10.82
C TYR A 67 -3.81 5.14 -12.08
N SER A 68 -4.42 3.95 -11.97
CA SER A 68 -4.84 3.12 -13.10
C SER A 68 -3.75 2.87 -14.14
N VAL A 69 -2.52 2.66 -13.69
CA VAL A 69 -1.38 2.41 -14.59
C VAL A 69 -1.39 0.96 -15.08
N GLY A 70 -1.27 0.79 -16.39
CA GLY A 70 -1.38 -0.52 -17.04
C GLY A 70 -0.09 -1.35 -17.06
N SER A 71 -0.25 -2.65 -17.28
CA SER A 71 0.82 -3.65 -17.26
C SER A 71 1.90 -3.51 -18.33
N ALA A 72 1.68 -2.69 -19.37
CA ALA A 72 2.69 -2.41 -20.39
C ALA A 72 3.64 -1.27 -20.00
N THR A 73 3.38 -0.60 -18.88
CA THR A 73 4.25 0.44 -18.29
C THR A 73 5.43 -0.21 -17.56
N THR A 74 6.61 0.41 -17.63
CA THR A 74 7.79 -0.04 -16.87
C THR A 74 8.02 0.84 -15.64
N ILE A 75 7.98 0.26 -14.45
CA ILE A 75 8.35 0.90 -13.17
C ILE A 75 9.46 0.07 -12.52
N ASP A 76 10.68 0.59 -12.46
CA ASP A 76 11.86 -0.24 -12.15
C ASP A 76 13.01 0.59 -11.53
N HIS A 77 13.66 0.14 -10.46
CA HIS A 77 14.74 0.87 -9.77
C HIS A 77 14.33 2.29 -9.35
N ILE A 78 13.33 2.38 -8.48
CA ILE A 78 12.82 3.66 -7.97
C ILE A 78 13.13 3.78 -6.48
N GLN A 79 13.68 4.93 -6.08
CA GLN A 79 13.79 5.29 -4.68
C GLN A 79 12.91 6.49 -4.37
N VAL A 80 12.07 6.36 -3.36
CA VAL A 80 11.33 7.45 -2.75
C VAL A 80 11.94 7.73 -1.38
N SER A 81 12.21 8.99 -1.07
CA SER A 81 12.80 9.39 0.21
C SER A 81 12.15 10.63 0.78
N TYR A 82 11.94 10.63 2.09
CA TYR A 82 11.39 11.79 2.81
C TYR A 82 10.03 12.22 2.26
N SER A 83 9.20 11.27 1.84
CA SER A 83 7.82 11.56 1.41
C SER A 83 7.07 12.17 2.59
N GLY A 84 6.39 13.28 2.35
CA GLY A 84 5.47 13.93 3.29
C GLY A 84 4.08 13.30 3.28
N ASP A 85 4.00 12.04 2.85
CA ASP A 85 2.85 11.14 2.84
C ASP A 85 3.39 9.73 2.49
N ASP A 86 2.60 8.85 1.89
CA ASP A 86 3.05 7.52 1.45
C ASP A 86 4.22 7.57 0.49
N SER A 87 5.09 6.56 0.56
CA SER A 87 6.23 6.46 -0.34
C SER A 87 5.80 5.97 -1.74
N PHE A 88 5.01 4.91 -1.80
CA PHE A 88 4.46 4.37 -3.04
C PHE A 88 2.99 4.06 -2.83
N GLU A 89 2.16 4.51 -3.78
CA GLU A 89 0.72 4.32 -3.68
C GLU A 89 0.14 3.98 -5.05
N TRP A 90 -0.69 2.94 -5.08
CA TRP A 90 -1.38 2.48 -6.28
C TRP A 90 -2.89 2.61 -6.10
N PHE A 91 -3.52 3.39 -6.98
CA PHE A 91 -4.97 3.48 -7.07
C PHE A 91 -5.45 2.76 -8.33
N GLY A 92 -5.88 1.51 -8.19
CA GLY A 92 -6.28 0.68 -9.31
C GLY A 92 -5.13 0.37 -10.29
N GLY A 93 -5.48 -0.22 -11.42
CA GLY A 93 -4.52 -0.65 -12.44
C GLY A 93 -3.85 -1.98 -12.12
N ASN A 94 -2.85 -2.32 -12.93
CA ASN A 94 -2.20 -3.63 -12.91
C ASN A 94 -0.74 -3.56 -13.40
N VAL A 95 -0.09 -2.40 -13.22
CA VAL A 95 1.34 -2.24 -13.47
C VAL A 95 2.17 -3.13 -12.56
N ASN A 96 3.22 -3.72 -13.11
CA ASN A 96 4.22 -4.42 -12.30
C ASN A 96 5.37 -3.48 -11.97
N ALA A 97 5.92 -3.61 -10.76
CA ALA A 97 7.06 -2.81 -10.32
C ALA A 97 8.16 -3.70 -9.72
N LYS A 98 9.42 -3.26 -9.83
CA LYS A 98 10.53 -3.95 -9.18
C LYS A 98 11.69 -3.05 -8.77
N TYR A 99 12.46 -3.49 -7.79
CA TYR A 99 13.59 -2.75 -7.21
C TYR A 99 13.15 -1.39 -6.66
N LEU A 100 12.30 -1.43 -5.62
CA LEU A 100 11.76 -0.24 -4.97
C LEU A 100 12.44 0.02 -3.62
N VAL A 101 12.70 1.29 -3.31
CA VAL A 101 13.25 1.73 -2.03
C VAL A 101 12.34 2.80 -1.44
N ALA A 102 11.70 2.52 -0.31
CA ALA A 102 10.99 3.49 0.51
C ALA A 102 11.88 3.89 1.69
N PHE A 103 12.28 5.16 1.80
CA PHE A 103 13.24 5.58 2.82
C PHE A 103 12.75 6.79 3.60
N ARG A 104 12.49 6.58 4.90
CA ARG A 104 12.07 7.63 5.84
C ARG A 104 10.86 8.42 5.32
N GLY A 105 9.86 7.73 4.77
CA GLY A 105 8.54 8.32 4.49
C GLY A 105 7.85 8.77 5.77
N TRP A 106 6.90 9.68 5.67
CA TRP A 106 6.13 10.17 6.81
C TRP A 106 5.00 9.21 7.14
N ASP A 107 4.21 8.83 6.13
CA ASP A 107 3.11 7.87 6.30
C ASP A 107 3.50 6.45 5.85
N ASP A 108 2.74 5.76 5.00
CA ASP A 108 2.95 4.34 4.71
C ASP A 108 4.09 4.11 3.70
N ASP A 109 4.75 2.95 3.78
CA ASP A 109 5.82 2.64 2.81
C ASP A 109 5.24 2.19 1.45
N PHE A 110 4.17 1.39 1.49
CA PHE A 110 3.48 0.86 0.30
C PHE A 110 1.97 0.79 0.56
N ASP A 111 1.20 1.67 -0.09
CA ASP A 111 -0.26 1.67 -0.04
C ASP A 111 -0.87 1.18 -1.37
N THR A 112 -1.93 0.36 -1.29
CA THR A 112 -2.64 -0.16 -2.45
C THR A 112 -4.14 -0.08 -2.28
N ASP A 113 -4.78 0.41 -3.32
CA ASP A 113 -6.16 0.85 -3.28
C ASP A 113 -6.89 0.58 -4.59
N ASN A 114 -8.20 0.77 -4.53
CA ASN A 114 -9.12 0.98 -5.63
C ASN A 114 -9.01 -0.03 -6.78
N GLY A 115 -8.78 -1.30 -6.44
CA GLY A 115 -8.76 -2.41 -7.38
C GLY A 115 -7.40 -2.70 -7.99
N PHE A 116 -6.30 -2.30 -7.34
CA PHE A 116 -4.96 -2.60 -7.84
C PHE A 116 -4.68 -4.11 -7.84
N THR A 117 -4.20 -4.64 -8.97
CA THR A 117 -3.96 -6.08 -9.19
C THR A 117 -2.57 -6.37 -9.76
N GLY A 118 -1.64 -5.42 -9.61
CA GLY A 118 -0.27 -5.56 -10.10
C GLY A 118 0.62 -6.44 -9.22
N LYS A 119 1.85 -6.66 -9.67
CA LYS A 119 2.87 -7.43 -8.95
C LYS A 119 4.08 -6.58 -8.65
N VAL A 120 4.55 -6.64 -7.41
CA VAL A 120 5.73 -5.91 -6.94
C VAL A 120 6.77 -6.90 -6.43
N GLN A 121 8.00 -6.79 -6.94
CA GLN A 121 9.08 -7.70 -6.57
C GLN A 121 10.39 -6.97 -6.26
N PHE A 122 11.12 -7.41 -5.23
CA PHE A 122 12.35 -6.76 -4.76
C PHE A 122 12.10 -5.33 -4.30
N PHE A 123 11.74 -5.20 -3.03
CA PHE A 123 11.47 -3.90 -2.42
C PHE A 123 12.04 -3.86 -1.02
N VAL A 124 12.43 -2.67 -0.57
CA VAL A 124 12.94 -2.45 0.78
C VAL A 124 12.36 -1.18 1.35
N SER A 125 12.04 -1.20 2.64
CA SER A 125 11.78 0.01 3.40
C SER A 125 12.65 0.13 4.64
N LEU A 126 12.96 1.37 5.03
CA LEU A 126 13.66 1.68 6.27
C LEU A 126 13.07 2.94 6.91
N ARG A 127 12.49 2.75 8.10
CA ARG A 127 11.79 3.78 8.87
C ARG A 127 12.71 4.61 9.76
N ASP A 128 12.31 5.85 10.00
CA ASP A 128 12.89 6.71 11.04
C ASP A 128 12.06 6.60 12.32
N PRO A 129 12.65 6.22 13.48
CA PRO A 129 11.92 6.11 14.73
C PRO A 129 11.15 7.37 15.15
N ALA A 130 11.56 8.56 14.74
CA ALA A 130 10.96 9.82 15.17
C ALA A 130 9.81 10.32 14.27
N ILE A 131 9.71 9.82 13.03
CA ILE A 131 8.82 10.37 11.99
C ILE A 131 7.67 9.39 11.77
N ALA A 132 6.44 9.82 12.03
CA ALA A 132 5.21 9.07 11.74
C ALA A 132 4.04 10.05 11.56
N ASP A 133 3.09 9.69 10.71
CA ASP A 133 1.90 10.48 10.40
C ASP A 133 0.79 10.34 11.45
N GLN A 134 -0.05 11.37 11.54
CA GLN A 134 -1.22 11.40 12.42
C GLN A 134 -2.30 10.35 12.09
N SER A 135 -2.38 9.91 10.82
CA SER A 135 -3.22 8.83 10.30
C SER A 135 -2.85 7.46 10.87
N GLN A 136 -1.57 7.34 11.29
CA GLN A 136 -0.84 6.15 11.74
C GLN A 136 -0.01 5.46 10.65
N SER A 137 1.32 5.49 10.80
CA SER A 137 2.21 4.89 9.80
C SER A 137 2.44 3.39 9.93
N ASN A 138 2.45 2.74 8.77
CA ASN A 138 2.54 1.32 8.53
C ASN A 138 3.61 1.00 7.46
N GLY A 139 3.99 -0.28 7.39
CA GLY A 139 4.83 -0.77 6.29
C GLY A 139 3.99 -1.00 5.02
N PHE A 140 2.82 -1.61 5.20
CA PHE A 140 1.79 -1.71 4.19
C PHE A 140 0.46 -1.23 4.75
N GLU A 141 -0.27 -0.49 3.94
CA GLU A 141 -1.72 -0.35 4.02
C GLU A 141 -2.32 -0.86 2.70
N SER A 142 -3.43 -1.60 2.80
CA SER A 142 -4.05 -2.16 1.61
C SER A 142 -5.55 -2.26 1.80
N ASP A 143 -6.25 -1.52 0.95
CA ASP A 143 -7.69 -1.33 0.96
C ASP A 143 -8.27 -1.75 -0.40
N ASN A 144 -9.54 -2.20 -0.43
CA ASN A 144 -10.26 -2.29 -1.70
C ASN A 144 -10.74 -0.90 -2.14
N ASP A 145 -11.99 -0.56 -1.87
CA ASP A 145 -12.47 0.82 -1.90
C ASP A 145 -12.85 1.25 -0.48
N ALA A 146 -13.10 2.55 -0.27
CA ALA A 146 -13.39 3.12 1.05
C ALA A 146 -14.63 2.50 1.75
N ASP A 147 -15.52 1.86 1.00
CA ASP A 147 -16.72 1.20 1.52
C ASP A 147 -16.49 -0.29 1.80
N GLY A 148 -15.35 -0.84 1.36
CA GLY A 148 -15.06 -2.27 1.42
C GLY A 148 -16.01 -3.07 0.54
N SER A 149 -16.37 -2.54 -0.63
CA SER A 149 -17.33 -3.17 -1.53
C SER A 149 -16.75 -4.38 -2.27
N THR A 150 -17.58 -5.04 -3.06
CA THR A 150 -17.18 -6.16 -3.95
C THR A 150 -17.04 -5.73 -5.42
N LEU A 151 -16.94 -4.42 -5.68
CA LEU A 151 -16.74 -3.90 -7.04
C LEU A 151 -15.43 -4.41 -7.63
N THR A 152 -15.47 -4.77 -8.91
CA THR A 152 -14.32 -5.30 -9.64
C THR A 152 -13.62 -4.23 -10.46
N PRO A 153 -12.28 -4.27 -10.60
CA PRO A 153 -11.38 -5.22 -9.93
C PRO A 153 -11.33 -5.01 -8.41
N VAL A 154 -11.16 -6.10 -7.66
CA VAL A 154 -10.89 -6.03 -6.21
C VAL A 154 -9.38 -5.86 -6.03
N THR A 155 -8.94 -5.03 -5.07
CA THR A 155 -7.53 -4.88 -4.72
C THR A 155 -6.99 -6.24 -4.31
N ALA A 156 -6.11 -6.79 -5.14
CA ALA A 156 -5.51 -8.11 -4.97
C ALA A 156 -4.06 -8.13 -5.48
N PRO A 157 -3.19 -7.22 -5.01
CA PRO A 157 -1.81 -7.17 -5.45
C PRO A 157 -0.99 -8.33 -4.88
N ILE A 158 0.11 -8.64 -5.57
CA ILE A 158 1.08 -9.62 -5.10
C ILE A 158 2.43 -8.93 -4.86
N PHE A 159 2.89 -8.97 -3.62
CA PHE A 159 4.22 -8.49 -3.23
C PHE A 159 5.13 -9.69 -2.93
N CYS A 160 6.36 -9.69 -3.44
CA CYS A 160 7.31 -10.75 -3.13
C CYS A 160 8.77 -10.32 -3.03
N ASN A 161 9.55 -11.06 -2.24
CA ASN A 161 11.00 -10.86 -2.07
C ASN A 161 11.35 -9.46 -1.52
N GLY A 162 10.66 -9.03 -0.46
CA GLY A 162 10.86 -7.72 0.16
C GLY A 162 11.49 -7.76 1.55
N THR A 163 11.95 -6.60 2.02
CA THR A 163 12.43 -6.40 3.41
C THR A 163 11.91 -5.07 3.95
N ILE A 164 11.04 -5.12 4.95
CA ILE A 164 10.37 -3.96 5.55
C ILE A 164 10.90 -3.76 6.98
N MET A 165 11.71 -2.73 7.18
CA MET A 165 12.37 -2.43 8.45
C MET A 165 11.68 -1.27 9.16
N GLY A 166 10.90 -1.61 10.18
CA GLY A 166 10.18 -0.70 11.05
C GLY A 166 11.06 0.06 12.04
N PRO A 167 10.45 0.92 12.87
CA PRO A 167 11.17 1.87 13.73
C PRO A 167 11.88 1.25 14.95
N LEU A 168 11.57 -0.01 15.31
CA LEU A 168 12.17 -0.68 16.47
C LEU A 168 13.48 -1.38 16.09
N VAL A 169 14.61 -0.73 16.37
CA VAL A 169 15.95 -1.34 16.19
C VAL A 169 16.22 -2.42 17.27
N ASN A 170 15.69 -2.21 18.47
CA ASN A 170 15.73 -3.13 19.60
C ASN A 170 14.55 -2.83 20.58
N PRO A 171 14.27 -3.70 21.57
CA PRO A 171 13.13 -3.52 22.48
C PRO A 171 13.12 -2.23 23.34
N SER A 172 14.26 -1.54 23.46
CA SER A 172 14.38 -0.28 24.19
C SER A 172 14.35 0.96 23.29
N THR A 173 14.12 0.79 21.99
CA THR A 173 14.06 1.91 21.05
C THR A 173 12.83 2.77 21.33
N THR A 174 13.05 4.05 21.63
CA THR A 174 11.96 5.02 21.69
C THR A 174 11.52 5.34 20.26
N ILE A 175 10.25 5.10 19.97
CA ILE A 175 9.63 5.39 18.67
C ILE A 175 8.50 6.41 18.84
N ASN A 176 8.15 7.10 17.77
CA ASN A 176 6.94 7.90 17.70
C ASN A 176 5.72 7.00 17.94
N SER A 177 4.81 7.43 18.81
CA SER A 177 3.64 6.66 19.22
C SER A 177 2.60 6.43 18.12
N LEU A 178 2.75 7.11 16.98
CA LEU A 178 1.86 7.01 15.84
C LEU A 178 2.19 5.83 14.91
N TYR A 179 3.35 5.20 15.06
CA TYR A 179 3.64 3.94 14.37
C TYR A 179 2.69 2.81 14.78
N ARG A 180 2.25 1.99 13.82
CA ARG A 180 1.32 0.88 14.09
C ARG A 180 1.75 -0.48 13.54
N ARG A 181 1.60 -0.76 12.25
CA ARG A 181 1.65 -2.14 11.72
C ARG A 181 2.70 -2.33 10.64
N ALA A 182 3.30 -3.51 10.56
CA ALA A 182 4.13 -3.87 9.42
C ALA A 182 3.25 -4.15 8.19
N ILE A 183 2.11 -4.80 8.39
CA ILE A 183 1.13 -5.13 7.34
C ILE A 183 -0.27 -4.87 7.87
N HIS A 184 -0.99 -3.95 7.21
CA HIS A 184 -2.39 -3.65 7.47
C HIS A 184 -3.23 -3.99 6.22
N ILE A 185 -4.14 -4.95 6.33
CA ILE A 185 -5.02 -5.34 5.23
C ILE A 185 -6.46 -5.12 5.64
N ARG A 186 -7.21 -4.31 4.90
CA ARG A 186 -8.58 -3.96 5.26
C ARG A 186 -9.50 -3.84 4.06
N ARG A 187 -10.77 -3.53 4.36
CA ARG A 187 -11.78 -3.08 3.40
C ARG A 187 -11.94 -4.05 2.23
N GLY A 188 -11.82 -5.37 2.44
CA GLY A 188 -11.98 -6.36 1.38
C GLY A 188 -10.77 -6.53 0.46
N SER A 189 -9.63 -5.89 0.77
CA SER A 189 -8.36 -6.17 0.08
C SER A 189 -7.96 -7.63 0.24
N ARG A 190 -7.34 -8.16 -0.81
CA ARG A 190 -6.81 -9.52 -0.95
C ARG A 190 -5.28 -9.51 -1.17
N LEU A 191 -4.59 -8.48 -0.65
CA LEU A 191 -3.14 -8.38 -0.71
C LEU A 191 -2.48 -9.70 -0.32
N SER A 192 -1.61 -10.21 -1.18
CA SER A 192 -0.82 -11.39 -0.89
C SER A 192 0.67 -11.06 -0.86
N VAL A 193 1.37 -11.56 0.15
CA VAL A 193 2.80 -11.33 0.37
C VAL A 193 3.56 -12.64 0.50
N TYR A 194 4.65 -12.76 -0.24
CA TYR A 194 5.47 -13.98 -0.29
C TYR A 194 6.96 -13.69 -0.04
N ASN A 195 7.66 -14.62 0.59
CA ASN A 195 9.13 -14.64 0.67
C ASN A 195 9.74 -13.31 1.17
N SER A 196 9.13 -12.69 2.19
CA SER A 196 9.51 -11.34 2.63
C SER A 196 9.82 -11.27 4.12
N LEU A 197 10.68 -10.33 4.51
CA LEU A 197 11.03 -10.05 5.90
C LEU A 197 10.33 -8.78 6.38
N PHE A 198 9.70 -8.86 7.55
CA PHE A 198 9.14 -7.76 8.30
C PHE A 198 9.81 -7.71 9.66
N ALA A 199 10.43 -6.60 10.01
CA ALA A 199 11.14 -6.49 11.29
C ALA A 199 10.90 -5.15 11.98
N GLY A 200 10.72 -5.18 13.30
CA GLY A 200 10.80 -3.98 14.13
C GLY A 200 9.58 -3.06 14.10
N TRP A 201 8.37 -3.60 14.05
CA TRP A 201 7.12 -2.84 14.10
C TRP A 201 6.34 -3.07 15.41
N PRO A 202 5.50 -2.13 15.86
CA PRO A 202 4.65 -2.36 17.03
C PRO A 202 3.72 -3.58 16.84
N VAL A 203 3.07 -3.69 15.68
CA VAL A 203 2.25 -4.83 15.28
C VAL A 203 2.81 -5.43 13.99
N GLY A 204 2.91 -6.76 13.88
CA GLY A 204 3.33 -7.43 12.65
C GLY A 204 2.25 -7.39 11.57
N LEU A 205 1.25 -8.28 11.66
CA LEU A 205 0.14 -8.38 10.72
C LEU A 205 -1.19 -8.04 11.39
N ASP A 206 -2.01 -7.20 10.75
CA ASP A 206 -3.39 -6.89 11.12
C ASP A 206 -4.29 -7.08 9.90
N ILE A 207 -5.24 -8.03 9.97
CA ILE A 207 -6.29 -8.23 8.96
C ILE A 207 -7.59 -7.70 9.56
N ASP A 208 -8.01 -6.53 9.08
CA ASP A 208 -9.11 -5.75 9.63
C ASP A 208 -10.44 -6.12 8.95
N GLY A 209 -11.41 -6.55 9.76
CA GLY A 209 -12.78 -6.87 9.35
C GLY A 209 -13.81 -5.78 9.61
N GLN A 210 -13.43 -4.56 10.01
CA GLN A 210 -14.37 -3.49 10.34
C GLN A 210 -15.25 -3.09 9.14
N LYS A 211 -14.67 -3.14 7.94
CA LYS A 211 -15.36 -2.96 6.65
C LYS A 211 -14.87 -4.00 5.65
N GLY A 212 -15.74 -4.38 4.71
CA GLY A 212 -15.45 -5.44 3.74
C GLY A 212 -15.26 -6.80 4.41
N ASP A 213 -14.53 -7.69 3.74
CA ASP A 213 -14.46 -9.11 4.10
C ASP A 213 -13.04 -9.70 4.05
N SER A 214 -11.98 -8.88 4.18
CA SER A 214 -10.58 -9.33 4.18
C SER A 214 -10.31 -10.54 5.09
N PRO A 215 -10.83 -10.60 6.34
CA PRO A 215 -10.85 -11.81 7.17
C PRO A 215 -11.31 -13.09 6.48
N PHE A 216 -12.45 -13.02 5.80
CA PHE A 216 -13.04 -14.16 5.12
C PHE A 216 -12.20 -14.55 3.89
N GLN A 217 -11.61 -13.58 3.20
CA GLN A 217 -10.73 -13.83 2.05
C GLN A 217 -9.45 -14.58 2.45
N ALA A 218 -8.96 -14.41 3.69
CA ALA A 218 -7.87 -15.23 4.22
C ALA A 218 -8.30 -16.71 4.36
N THR A 219 -9.47 -16.97 4.97
CA THR A 219 -10.02 -18.34 5.09
C THR A 219 -10.39 -18.96 3.75
N ALA A 220 -10.82 -18.15 2.78
CA ALA A 220 -11.15 -18.57 1.43
C ALA A 220 -9.92 -18.81 0.54
N ASN A 221 -8.70 -18.60 1.05
CA ASN A 221 -7.45 -18.76 0.33
C ASN A 221 -7.23 -17.77 -0.83
N GLU A 222 -7.79 -16.56 -0.71
CA GLU A 222 -7.72 -15.47 -1.69
C GLU A 222 -6.73 -14.36 -1.26
N LEU A 223 -6.45 -14.25 0.05
CA LEU A 223 -5.42 -13.41 0.67
C LEU A 223 -4.40 -14.34 1.33
N GLN A 224 -3.10 -14.23 1.00
CA GLN A 224 -2.07 -15.15 1.50
C GLN A 224 -0.82 -14.41 2.00
N ILE A 225 -0.35 -14.77 3.20
CA ILE A 225 0.94 -14.32 3.76
C ILE A 225 1.80 -15.56 3.99
N GLU A 226 2.65 -15.88 3.02
CA GLU A 226 3.38 -17.15 3.00
C GLU A 226 4.89 -16.96 2.94
N ASN A 227 5.64 -17.86 3.59
CA ASN A 227 7.11 -17.84 3.62
C ASN A 227 7.68 -16.48 4.06
N CYS A 228 6.94 -15.76 4.90
CA CYS A 228 7.35 -14.48 5.44
C CYS A 228 7.94 -14.64 6.85
N VAL A 229 8.90 -13.79 7.18
CA VAL A 229 9.48 -13.71 8.53
C VAL A 229 8.94 -12.44 9.19
N VAL A 230 8.35 -12.59 10.38
CA VAL A 230 7.90 -11.48 11.23
C VAL A 230 8.76 -11.51 12.50
N ALA A 231 9.59 -10.48 12.72
CA ALA A 231 10.61 -10.49 13.77
C ALA A 231 10.67 -9.16 14.54
N GLY A 232 10.98 -9.23 15.84
CA GLY A 232 11.20 -8.04 16.66
C GLY A 232 9.96 -7.14 16.79
N MET A 233 8.76 -7.70 16.66
CA MET A 233 7.51 -6.96 16.89
C MET A 233 7.19 -6.90 18.37
N THR A 234 6.45 -5.87 18.81
CA THR A 234 5.84 -5.88 20.15
C THR A 234 4.71 -6.90 20.20
N THR A 235 3.89 -6.94 19.15
CA THR A 235 2.81 -7.92 18.93
C THR A 235 2.95 -8.49 17.53
N ASN A 236 3.00 -9.81 17.37
CA ASN A 236 3.18 -10.41 16.04
C ASN A 236 1.93 -10.31 15.16
N PHE A 237 0.74 -10.54 15.74
CA PHE A 237 -0.52 -10.61 15.01
C PHE A 237 -1.62 -9.88 15.78
N SER A 238 -2.47 -9.17 15.05
CA SER A 238 -3.71 -8.55 15.51
C SER A 238 -4.86 -9.07 14.66
N THR A 239 -6.00 -9.31 15.30
CA THR A 239 -7.20 -9.88 14.68
C THR A 239 -8.44 -9.06 15.03
N ALA A 240 -8.30 -7.73 15.06
CA ALA A 240 -9.44 -6.86 15.32
C ALA A 240 -10.56 -7.21 14.32
N TYR A 241 -11.72 -7.59 14.84
CA TYR A 241 -12.92 -7.94 14.05
C TYR A 241 -12.92 -9.28 13.30
N MET A 242 -12.02 -10.22 13.61
CA MET A 242 -12.19 -11.63 13.21
C MET A 242 -13.28 -12.28 14.11
N THR A 243 -14.43 -12.67 13.53
CA THR A 243 -15.52 -13.31 14.30
C THR A 243 -15.24 -14.78 14.66
N ASP A 244 -14.31 -15.43 13.96
CA ASP A 244 -13.87 -16.79 14.26
C ASP A 244 -12.39 -16.76 14.64
N ALA A 245 -12.14 -16.77 15.96
CA ALA A 245 -10.85 -17.04 16.55
C ALA A 245 -10.49 -18.54 16.42
N GLU A 246 -10.50 -19.08 15.20
CA GLU A 246 -9.78 -20.31 14.92
C GLU A 246 -8.30 -19.92 14.80
N ALA A 247 -7.56 -20.31 15.84
CA ALA A 247 -6.18 -20.00 16.11
C ALA A 247 -5.24 -20.26 14.93
N TRP A 248 -4.38 -19.27 14.66
CA TRP A 248 -3.11 -19.45 13.96
C TRP A 248 -2.09 -20.07 14.91
#